data_AF-A0A1X7J046-F1
#
_entry.id   AF-A0A1X7J046-F1
#
_cell.length_a   1.000
_cell.length_b   1.000
_cell.length_c   1.000
_cell.angle_alpha   90.00
_cell.angle_beta   90.00
_cell.angle_gamma   90.00
#
_symmetry.space_group_name_H-M   'P 1'
#
loop_
_entity.id
_entity.type
_entity.pdbx_description
1 polymer ?
#
loop_
_entity_poly.entity_id
_entity_poly.type
_entity_poly.pdbx_seq_one_letter_code
_entity_poly.pdbx_strand_id
1 'polypeptide(L)'
;MNKLFKGIIAFAIVLCACSGENGVDGKNGKDAEVNIDSLANVIREEITGSLWDTLYAKPYIDTVYNALFDNTFASKWMDSVRNALLDSLRDADYEDLYTKLYDSVYSDIYSQTTIRSLDGFIYYAKENIYGSFANQYPLMYKTFKSGKDSNFVPLSVSVRNQCLKSTKNAAPCNYKKIMVQAWIPGFTDTASVTSFVNPDTSAKFSPKFKFDNKALAKLTSSEKAQYEIRAYALENDHQILFFNGSSPVTIHPMQVFGTEIEGVKNINWWYSVWVTPNADSISHILTEISRTLPDTTLKVYQKYTADTSIAQSSRRVVSALFSVLQKRKIKYVQNESLGSVGQKIQYPVETLRKKQGICIETSTLFASILEAMGFQAVLVIIPGHSFVGWHSEKDSKVYDFIETTMISNSKATAADAINSAIKTYNAEVEAKNFSTGKSEIVDLATVRKYGILPNDVP
;
A
#
# COMPACT_ATOMS: atom_id res chain seq x y z
N MET A 1 -67.64 13.05 43.57
CA MET A 1 -68.18 11.71 43.93
C MET A 1 -68.60 11.04 42.64
N ASN A 2 -68.27 9.81 42.26
CA ASN A 2 -67.32 8.81 42.74
C ASN A 2 -67.30 7.73 41.63
N LYS A 3 -66.14 7.11 41.37
CA LYS A 3 -65.93 5.87 40.58
C LYS A 3 -66.05 5.95 39.05
N LEU A 4 -64.93 6.24 38.39
CA LEU A 4 -64.44 5.42 37.26
C LEU A 4 -62.89 5.46 37.23
N PHE A 5 -62.31 5.02 38.33
CA PHE A 5 -60.88 4.75 38.52
C PHE A 5 -60.77 3.27 38.84
N LYS A 6 -60.14 2.47 37.96
CA LYS A 6 -59.36 1.24 38.26
C LYS A 6 -59.08 0.50 36.94
N GLY A 7 -57.81 0.48 36.55
CA GLY A 7 -57.33 -0.26 35.39
C GLY A 7 -55.96 0.17 34.84
N ILE A 8 -55.17 0.96 35.58
CA ILE A 8 -53.75 1.17 35.31
C ILE A 8 -52.99 0.32 36.34
N ILE A 9 -52.50 -0.84 35.91
CA ILE A 9 -51.48 -1.58 36.66
C ILE A 9 -50.14 -1.09 36.15
N ALA A 10 -49.39 -0.47 37.06
CA ALA A 10 -48.01 -0.10 36.91
C ALA A 10 -47.14 -1.35 36.69
N PHE A 11 -46.32 -1.33 35.65
CA PHE A 11 -45.01 -1.97 35.69
C PHE A 11 -43.97 -0.85 35.62
N ALA A 12 -43.65 -0.32 36.81
CA ALA A 12 -42.43 0.43 37.01
C ALA A 12 -41.27 -0.57 36.96
N ILE A 13 -40.56 -0.66 35.83
CA ILE A 13 -39.19 -1.14 35.86
C ILE A 13 -38.32 0.08 36.15
N VAL A 14 -37.95 0.17 37.43
CA VAL A 14 -36.83 0.96 37.90
C VAL A 14 -35.57 0.43 37.19
N LEU A 15 -35.07 1.16 36.19
CA LEU A 15 -33.67 1.05 35.82
C LEU A 15 -32.87 1.84 36.83
N CYS A 16 -32.44 1.11 37.87
CA CYS A 16 -31.55 1.61 38.89
C CYS A 16 -30.30 2.17 38.21
N ALA A 17 -29.96 3.42 38.52
CA ALA A 17 -28.64 3.96 38.26
C ALA A 17 -27.63 3.10 39.04
N CYS A 18 -26.89 2.24 38.35
CA CYS A 18 -25.69 1.64 38.91
C CYS A 18 -24.56 2.67 38.74
N SER A 19 -24.36 3.47 39.78
CA SER A 19 -23.09 4.11 40.07
C SER A 19 -22.05 3.00 40.34
N GLY A 20 -21.27 2.68 39.32
CA GLY A 20 -20.08 1.83 39.43
C GLY A 20 -18.87 2.70 39.16
N GLU A 21 -17.99 2.83 40.15
CA GLU A 21 -16.68 3.44 39.99
C GLU A 21 -15.88 2.67 38.91
N ASN A 22 -15.35 3.43 37.95
CA ASN A 22 -14.58 3.03 36.76
C ASN A 22 -15.42 2.71 35.50
N GLY A 23 -15.74 3.75 34.73
CA GLY A 23 -16.28 3.66 33.37
C GLY A 23 -17.40 4.67 33.09
N VAL A 24 -17.12 5.97 33.18
CA VAL A 24 -18.00 7.08 32.76
C VAL A 24 -17.80 7.40 31.25
N ASP A 25 -16.97 6.61 30.56
CA ASP A 25 -16.24 7.05 29.39
C ASP A 25 -15.76 5.84 28.58
N GLY A 26 -16.37 5.58 27.42
CA GLY A 26 -15.93 4.53 26.51
C GLY A 26 -16.41 3.13 26.87
N LYS A 27 -17.47 2.67 26.20
CA LYS A 27 -17.54 1.23 25.87
C LYS A 27 -16.51 0.97 24.78
N ASN A 28 -15.43 0.30 25.15
CA ASN A 28 -14.56 -0.37 24.18
C ASN A 28 -15.44 -1.32 23.34
N GLY A 29 -15.39 -1.17 22.02
CA GLY A 29 -16.20 -1.93 21.06
C GLY A 29 -15.91 -3.44 20.99
N LYS A 30 -15.32 -4.02 22.04
CA LYS A 30 -15.06 -5.45 22.17
C LYS A 30 -16.21 -6.22 22.84
N ASP A 31 -16.99 -5.56 23.70
CA ASP A 31 -17.93 -6.26 24.60
C ASP A 31 -19.36 -5.66 24.59
N ALA A 32 -19.73 -4.90 23.55
CA ALA A 32 -21.08 -4.35 23.44
C ALA A 32 -21.99 -5.28 22.63
N GLU A 33 -22.79 -6.08 23.34
CA GLU A 33 -23.96 -6.76 22.75
C GLU A 33 -24.92 -5.69 22.20
N VAL A 34 -25.24 -5.80 20.91
CA VAL A 34 -26.18 -4.91 20.22
C VAL A 34 -27.59 -5.32 20.65
N ASN A 35 -28.26 -4.48 21.43
CA ASN A 35 -29.66 -4.69 21.79
C ASN A 35 -30.55 -4.12 20.67
N ILE A 36 -31.08 -5.02 19.84
CA ILE A 36 -31.83 -4.74 18.60
C ILE A 36 -33.34 -4.55 18.89
N ASP A 37 -33.82 -4.85 20.10
CA ASP A 37 -35.24 -5.09 20.32
C ASP A 37 -36.06 -3.86 20.72
N SER A 38 -35.44 -2.75 21.14
CA SER A 38 -36.20 -1.60 21.66
C SER A 38 -36.87 -0.76 20.58
N LEU A 39 -36.22 -0.56 19.43
CA LEU A 39 -36.75 0.30 18.36
C LEU A 39 -37.63 -0.49 17.38
N ALA A 40 -37.27 -1.75 17.12
CA ALA A 40 -38.06 -2.65 16.30
C ALA A 40 -39.44 -2.94 16.92
N ASN A 41 -39.55 -2.98 18.25
CA ASN A 41 -40.85 -3.16 18.92
C ASN A 41 -41.72 -1.89 18.88
N VAL A 42 -41.14 -0.70 19.06
CA VAL A 42 -41.87 0.58 18.93
C VAL A 42 -42.42 0.73 17.50
N ILE A 43 -41.59 0.44 16.49
CA ILE A 43 -41.98 0.47 15.08
C ILE A 43 -43.03 -0.61 14.78
N ARG A 44 -42.94 -1.79 15.38
CA ARG A 44 -43.92 -2.89 15.21
C ARG A 44 -45.29 -2.54 15.78
N GLU A 45 -45.35 -1.92 16.96
CA GLU A 45 -46.60 -1.49 17.59
C GLU A 45 -47.22 -0.27 16.87
N GLU A 46 -46.40 0.69 16.44
CA GLU A 46 -46.90 1.84 15.68
C GLU A 46 -47.32 1.45 14.26
N ILE A 47 -46.58 0.61 13.51
CA ILE A 47 -46.94 0.26 12.13
C ILE A 47 -48.16 -0.67 12.08
N THR A 48 -48.30 -1.65 12.96
CA THR A 48 -49.44 -2.58 12.89
C THR A 48 -50.77 -1.93 13.29
N GLY A 49 -50.75 -0.99 14.24
CA GLY A 49 -51.93 -0.21 14.64
C GLY A 49 -52.21 0.98 13.72
N SER A 50 -51.18 1.78 13.37
CA SER A 50 -51.37 2.99 12.57
C SER A 50 -51.57 2.72 11.09
N LEU A 51 -50.99 1.69 10.49
CA LEU A 51 -51.09 1.47 9.04
C LEU A 51 -52.53 1.10 8.62
N TRP A 52 -53.27 0.40 9.49
CA TRP A 52 -54.69 0.08 9.29
C TRP A 52 -55.59 1.31 9.45
N ASP A 53 -55.31 2.18 10.42
CA ASP A 53 -56.07 3.43 10.64
C ASP A 53 -55.71 4.54 9.64
N THR A 54 -54.48 4.54 9.11
CA THR A 54 -53.93 5.64 8.29
C THR A 54 -54.15 5.47 6.79
N LEU A 55 -54.45 4.27 6.29
CA LEU A 55 -54.92 4.07 4.91
C LEU A 55 -56.20 4.89 4.58
N TYR A 56 -56.90 5.40 5.61
CA TYR A 56 -58.05 6.29 5.48
C TYR A 56 -57.83 7.75 5.92
N ALA A 57 -56.63 8.15 6.39
CA ALA A 57 -56.40 9.47 6.98
C ALA A 57 -55.24 10.26 6.33
N LYS A 58 -55.58 11.01 5.28
CA LYS A 58 -54.74 11.96 4.53
C LYS A 58 -53.83 12.92 5.36
N PRO A 59 -54.16 13.37 6.59
CA PRO A 59 -53.34 14.37 7.32
C PRO A 59 -52.14 13.83 8.11
N TYR A 60 -52.06 12.52 8.40
CA TYR A 60 -51.04 12.00 9.31
C TYR A 60 -49.68 11.78 8.64
N ILE A 61 -49.68 11.43 7.36
CA ILE A 61 -48.45 11.32 6.55
C ILE A 61 -47.71 12.67 6.49
N ASP A 62 -48.45 13.78 6.42
CA ASP A 62 -47.88 15.14 6.38
C ASP A 62 -47.21 15.58 7.70
N THR A 63 -47.50 14.92 8.83
CA THR A 63 -46.94 15.29 10.13
C THR A 63 -45.62 14.56 10.41
N VAL A 64 -45.54 13.27 10.05
CA VAL A 64 -44.30 12.48 10.04
C VAL A 64 -43.31 13.04 8.99
N TYR A 65 -43.85 13.50 7.85
CA TYR A 65 -43.18 14.25 6.79
C TYR A 65 -42.42 15.49 7.27
N ASN A 66 -43.05 16.35 8.06
CA ASN A 66 -42.43 17.58 8.57
C ASN A 66 -41.39 17.30 9.66
N ALA A 67 -41.52 16.18 10.39
CA ALA A 67 -40.62 15.84 11.48
C ALA A 67 -39.31 15.19 11.02
N LEU A 68 -39.28 14.50 9.87
CA LEU A 68 -38.15 13.66 9.46
C LEU A 68 -37.33 14.18 8.27
N PHE A 69 -37.92 14.95 7.33
CA PHE A 69 -37.29 15.13 6.01
C PHE A 69 -37.43 16.53 5.39
N ASP A 70 -37.26 17.57 6.20
CA ASP A 70 -37.35 18.97 5.75
C ASP A 70 -36.13 19.41 4.90
N ASN A 71 -36.11 19.05 3.61
CA ASN A 71 -35.53 19.84 2.50
C ASN A 71 -35.70 19.19 1.12
N THR A 72 -35.47 20.01 0.09
CA THR A 72 -35.68 19.88 -1.37
C THR A 72 -35.22 18.59 -2.08
N PHE A 73 -34.61 17.63 -1.36
CA PHE A 73 -34.20 16.30 -1.86
C PHE A 73 -35.37 15.29 -1.87
N ALA A 74 -36.43 15.54 -1.08
CA ALA A 74 -37.55 14.63 -0.89
C ALA A 74 -38.34 14.31 -2.17
N SER A 75 -38.48 15.27 -3.10
CA SER A 75 -39.38 15.09 -4.26
C SER A 75 -38.88 14.05 -5.28
N LYS A 76 -37.57 13.94 -5.50
CA LYS A 76 -36.98 12.97 -6.44
C LYS A 76 -36.87 11.56 -5.87
N TRP A 77 -36.63 11.45 -4.56
CA TRP A 77 -36.58 10.17 -3.84
C TRP A 77 -37.96 9.51 -3.75
N MET A 78 -39.01 10.31 -3.55
CA MET A 78 -40.39 9.83 -3.44
C MET A 78 -40.94 9.21 -4.71
N ASP A 79 -40.48 9.61 -5.90
CA ASP A 79 -40.93 8.98 -7.15
C ASP A 79 -40.45 7.52 -7.26
N SER A 80 -39.25 7.22 -6.74
CA SER A 80 -38.69 5.86 -6.73
C SER A 80 -39.38 4.97 -5.71
N VAL A 81 -39.56 5.47 -4.48
CA VAL A 81 -40.23 4.72 -3.39
C VAL A 81 -41.70 4.50 -3.71
N ARG A 82 -42.40 5.51 -4.24
CA ARG A 82 -43.80 5.39 -4.68
C ARG A 82 -43.97 4.35 -5.78
N ASN A 83 -43.07 4.32 -6.78
CA ASN A 83 -43.15 3.34 -7.86
C ASN A 83 -42.84 1.92 -7.37
N ALA A 84 -41.85 1.75 -6.47
CA ALA A 84 -41.55 0.47 -5.85
C ALA A 84 -42.71 -0.05 -4.96
N LEU A 85 -43.40 0.87 -4.26
CA LEU A 85 -44.60 0.58 -3.48
C LEU A 85 -45.77 0.13 -4.37
N LEU A 86 -46.00 0.83 -5.48
CA LEU A 86 -47.07 0.52 -6.44
C LEU A 86 -46.82 -0.78 -7.21
N ASP A 87 -45.58 -1.08 -7.57
CA ASP A 87 -45.20 -2.34 -8.22
C ASP A 87 -45.31 -3.53 -7.25
N SER A 88 -44.94 -3.34 -5.97
CA SER A 88 -45.07 -4.38 -4.94
C SER A 88 -46.55 -4.68 -4.60
N LEU A 89 -47.40 -3.65 -4.55
CA LEU A 89 -48.84 -3.79 -4.28
C LEU A 89 -49.61 -4.54 -5.38
N ARG A 90 -49.02 -4.69 -6.59
CA ARG A 90 -49.71 -5.27 -7.74
C ARG A 90 -49.61 -6.79 -7.81
N ASP A 91 -48.63 -7.41 -7.13
CA ASP A 91 -48.24 -8.81 -7.37
C ASP A 91 -48.14 -9.74 -6.14
N ALA A 92 -48.34 -9.30 -4.89
CA ALA A 92 -47.90 -10.11 -3.72
C ALA A 92 -48.93 -10.43 -2.63
N ASP A 93 -48.83 -11.67 -2.13
CA ASP A 93 -49.34 -12.18 -0.85
C ASP A 93 -48.75 -11.35 0.31
N TYR A 94 -49.54 -11.15 1.38
CA TYR A 94 -49.25 -10.17 2.45
C TYR A 94 -47.86 -10.28 3.11
N GLU A 95 -47.36 -11.51 3.31
CA GLU A 95 -46.04 -11.77 3.91
C GLU A 95 -44.89 -11.36 2.97
N ASP A 96 -45.01 -11.68 1.68
CA ASP A 96 -44.00 -11.30 0.67
C ASP A 96 -44.00 -9.79 0.43
N LEU A 97 -45.18 -9.15 0.53
CA LEU A 97 -45.32 -7.70 0.50
C LEU A 97 -44.65 -7.05 1.72
N TYR A 98 -44.89 -7.58 2.93
CA TYR A 98 -44.31 -7.03 4.16
C TYR A 98 -42.79 -7.12 4.16
N THR A 99 -42.22 -8.28 3.79
CA THR A 99 -40.77 -8.43 3.68
C THR A 99 -40.19 -7.49 2.63
N LYS A 100 -40.79 -7.40 1.43
CA LYS A 100 -40.33 -6.49 0.37
C LYS A 100 -40.43 -5.02 0.76
N LEU A 101 -41.51 -4.62 1.43
CA LEU A 101 -41.71 -3.23 1.86
C LEU A 101 -40.80 -2.85 3.02
N TYR A 102 -40.64 -3.76 3.98
CA TYR A 102 -39.73 -3.59 5.11
C TYR A 102 -38.30 -3.47 4.58
N ASP A 103 -37.84 -4.42 3.77
CA ASP A 103 -36.50 -4.39 3.19
C ASP A 103 -36.28 -3.15 2.31
N SER A 104 -37.28 -2.72 1.52
CA SER A 104 -37.14 -1.53 0.67
C SER A 104 -37.15 -0.22 1.46
N VAL A 105 -38.12 -0.01 2.35
CA VAL A 105 -38.33 1.30 3.00
C VAL A 105 -37.44 1.45 4.24
N TYR A 106 -37.28 0.37 5.03
CA TYR A 106 -36.40 0.38 6.19
C TYR A 106 -34.94 0.53 5.75
N SER A 107 -34.49 -0.25 4.75
CA SER A 107 -33.13 -0.14 4.23
C SER A 107 -32.86 1.24 3.67
N ASP A 108 -33.82 1.87 2.98
CA ASP A 108 -33.61 3.19 2.38
C ASP A 108 -33.59 4.29 3.46
N ILE A 109 -34.56 4.37 4.36
CA ILE A 109 -34.56 5.35 5.46
C ILE A 109 -33.32 5.19 6.34
N TYR A 110 -32.96 3.95 6.68
CA TYR A 110 -31.80 3.66 7.50
C TYR A 110 -30.49 4.01 6.78
N SER A 111 -30.38 3.65 5.50
CA SER A 111 -29.22 4.01 4.65
C SER A 111 -29.06 5.52 4.55
N GLN A 112 -30.13 6.25 4.27
CA GLN A 112 -30.12 7.72 4.18
C GLN A 112 -29.71 8.35 5.52
N THR A 113 -30.17 7.79 6.65
CA THR A 113 -29.80 8.27 8.00
C THR A 113 -28.32 8.02 8.29
N THR A 114 -27.80 6.84 7.93
CA THR A 114 -26.37 6.53 8.07
C THR A 114 -25.51 7.42 7.17
N ILE A 115 -25.91 7.63 5.91
CA ILE A 115 -25.23 8.52 4.96
C ILE A 115 -25.19 9.95 5.50
N ARG A 116 -26.28 10.47 6.10
CA ARG A 116 -26.32 11.83 6.66
C ARG A 116 -25.29 12.08 7.77
N SER A 117 -24.96 11.06 8.55
CA SER A 117 -23.95 11.16 9.62
C SER A 117 -22.51 11.01 9.12
N LEU A 118 -22.32 10.47 7.91
CA LEU A 118 -21.01 10.10 7.41
C LEU A 118 -20.55 11.05 6.30
N ASP A 119 -19.32 11.50 6.43
CA ASP A 119 -18.66 12.30 5.40
C ASP A 119 -17.28 11.73 5.10
N GLY A 120 -17.04 11.41 3.84
CA GLY A 120 -15.79 10.85 3.35
C GLY A 120 -15.07 11.84 2.44
N PHE A 121 -13.75 11.92 2.56
CA PHE A 121 -12.93 12.67 1.61
C PHE A 121 -11.51 12.10 1.52
N ILE A 122 -10.87 12.32 0.39
CA ILE A 122 -9.48 11.91 0.17
C ILE A 122 -8.59 12.87 0.96
N TYR A 123 -7.93 12.36 2.00
CA TYR A 123 -7.05 13.15 2.85
C TYR A 123 -5.68 13.34 2.19
N TYR A 124 -5.17 12.29 1.55
CA TYR A 124 -3.91 12.30 0.82
C TYR A 124 -3.96 11.27 -0.30
N ALA A 125 -3.49 11.65 -1.48
CA ALA A 125 -3.25 10.75 -2.60
C ALA A 125 -1.90 11.12 -3.22
N LYS A 126 -1.01 10.13 -3.34
CA LYS A 126 0.32 10.34 -3.92
C LYS A 126 0.18 10.50 -5.44
N GLU A 127 0.62 11.64 -5.96
CA GLU A 127 0.51 11.98 -7.38
C GLU A 127 1.38 11.13 -8.31
N ASN A 128 2.50 10.62 -7.81
CA ASN A 128 3.48 9.87 -8.59
C ASN A 128 3.75 8.51 -7.94
N ILE A 129 3.40 7.44 -8.64
CA ILE A 129 3.75 6.08 -8.26
C ILE A 129 4.88 5.61 -9.16
N TYR A 130 6.00 5.24 -8.56
CA TYR A 130 7.15 4.73 -9.28
C TYR A 130 7.12 3.20 -9.23
N GLY A 131 6.93 2.56 -10.39
CA GLY A 131 6.88 1.11 -10.49
C GLY A 131 8.14 0.42 -9.96
N SER A 132 9.28 1.12 -9.95
CA SER A 132 10.54 0.63 -9.37
C SER A 132 10.43 0.30 -7.88
N PHE A 133 9.45 0.86 -7.18
CA PHE A 133 9.30 0.73 -5.73
C PHE A 133 7.96 0.10 -5.33
N ALA A 134 7.16 -0.34 -6.30
CA ALA A 134 5.85 -0.92 -6.06
C ALA A 134 5.88 -2.13 -5.10
N ASN A 135 6.89 -3.00 -5.21
CA ASN A 135 7.10 -4.14 -4.30
C ASN A 135 7.48 -3.72 -2.87
N GLN A 136 7.88 -2.45 -2.68
CA GLN A 136 8.42 -1.92 -1.44
C GLN A 136 7.37 -1.12 -0.66
N TYR A 137 6.26 -0.73 -1.29
CA TYR A 137 5.18 0.00 -0.63
C TYR A 137 4.61 -0.66 0.62
N PRO A 138 4.54 -2.00 0.75
CA PRO A 138 4.21 -2.64 2.03
C PRO A 138 5.08 -2.16 3.21
N LEU A 139 6.36 -1.82 2.98
CA LEU A 139 7.24 -1.26 4.02
C LEU A 139 6.75 0.09 4.52
N MET A 140 6.22 0.93 3.61
CA MET A 140 5.75 2.27 3.96
C MET A 140 4.55 2.22 4.92
N TYR A 141 3.72 1.18 4.82
CA TYR A 141 2.62 0.96 5.76
C TYR A 141 3.08 0.48 7.15
N LYS A 142 4.28 -0.10 7.29
CA LYS A 142 4.77 -0.64 8.57
C LYS A 142 5.09 0.46 9.58
N THR A 143 5.61 1.59 9.10
CA THR A 143 5.96 2.76 9.93
C THR A 143 4.88 3.83 9.92
N PHE A 144 3.75 3.59 9.26
CA PHE A 144 2.64 4.52 9.17
C PHE A 144 2.02 4.77 10.55
N LYS A 145 1.93 6.05 10.93
CA LYS A 145 1.17 6.51 12.09
C LYS A 145 -0.01 7.34 11.61
N SER A 146 -1.23 7.00 12.06
CA SER A 146 -2.40 7.84 11.81
C SER A 146 -2.28 9.13 12.64
N GLY A 147 -1.68 10.17 12.08
CA GLY A 147 -1.39 11.43 12.75
C GLY A 147 -1.20 12.59 11.77
N LYS A 148 -0.66 13.73 12.22
CA LYS A 148 -0.41 14.89 11.35
C LYS A 148 0.66 14.63 10.27
N ASP A 149 1.55 13.67 10.50
CA ASP A 149 2.65 13.31 9.58
C ASP A 149 2.38 12.03 8.79
N SER A 150 1.11 11.71 8.49
CA SER A 150 0.68 10.43 7.90
C SER A 150 0.87 10.35 6.37
N ASN A 151 1.90 10.98 5.79
CA ASN A 151 2.04 11.10 4.32
C ASN A 151 2.86 9.97 3.69
N PHE A 152 3.17 8.92 4.46
CA PHE A 152 4.03 7.83 4.03
C PHE A 152 3.32 6.80 3.12
N VAL A 153 2.00 6.85 2.93
CA VAL A 153 1.26 5.82 2.18
C VAL A 153 0.70 6.36 0.87
N PRO A 154 0.55 5.53 -0.18
CA PRO A 154 0.02 5.97 -1.49
C PRO A 154 -1.34 6.67 -1.42
N LEU A 155 -2.23 6.24 -0.52
CA LEU A 155 -3.57 6.79 -0.36
C LEU A 155 -4.01 6.77 1.10
N SER A 156 -4.64 7.85 1.54
CA SER A 156 -5.30 7.98 2.84
C SER A 156 -6.66 8.66 2.66
N VAL A 157 -7.71 8.01 3.15
CA VAL A 157 -9.10 8.48 3.09
C VAL A 157 -9.54 8.82 4.51
N SER A 158 -10.06 10.02 4.71
CA SER A 158 -10.63 10.42 6.01
C SER A 158 -12.14 10.22 5.97
N VAL A 159 -12.66 9.60 7.02
CA VAL A 159 -14.11 9.45 7.23
C VAL A 159 -14.46 10.10 8.56
N ARG A 160 -15.45 10.99 8.53
CA ARG A 160 -16.02 11.66 9.69
C ARG A 160 -17.38 11.05 10.01
N ASN A 161 -17.64 10.85 11.28
CA ASN A 161 -18.96 10.50 11.80
C ASN A 161 -19.48 11.71 12.58
N GLN A 162 -20.26 12.56 11.93
CA GLN A 162 -20.81 13.80 12.50
C GLN A 162 -22.22 13.56 13.01
N CYS A 163 -22.39 13.71 14.31
CA CYS A 163 -23.69 13.56 14.93
C CYS A 163 -24.54 14.81 14.66
N LEU A 164 -25.82 14.61 14.34
CA LEU A 164 -26.75 15.73 14.25
C LEU A 164 -26.84 16.42 15.62
N LYS A 165 -26.78 17.75 15.65
CA LYS A 165 -26.88 18.53 16.89
C LYS A 165 -28.15 18.13 17.64
N SER A 166 -27.97 17.76 18.91
CA SER A 166 -29.02 17.33 19.82
C SER A 166 -30.25 18.25 19.76
N THR A 167 -31.29 17.77 19.09
CA THR A 167 -32.67 18.13 19.42
C THR A 167 -33.19 17.04 20.35
N LYS A 168 -34.23 17.32 21.15
CA LYS A 168 -34.78 16.37 22.15
C LYS A 168 -35.15 14.98 21.60
N ASN A 169 -35.16 14.80 20.27
CA ASN A 169 -35.50 13.58 19.54
C ASN A 169 -34.40 13.12 18.55
N ALA A 170 -33.14 13.57 18.69
CA ALA A 170 -32.07 13.14 17.77
C ALA A 170 -31.75 11.64 17.95
N ALA A 171 -31.67 10.90 16.85
CA ALA A 171 -31.29 9.49 16.86
C ALA A 171 -29.90 9.29 17.51
N PRO A 172 -29.68 8.21 18.30
CA PRO A 172 -28.39 7.98 18.95
C PRO A 172 -27.28 7.86 17.92
N CYS A 173 -26.27 8.72 18.04
CA CYS A 173 -25.09 8.68 17.19
C CYS A 173 -24.13 7.61 17.72
N ASN A 174 -24.15 6.44 17.10
CA ASN A 174 -23.28 5.32 17.46
C ASN A 174 -21.99 5.33 16.63
N TYR A 175 -21.00 4.56 17.09
CA TYR A 175 -19.83 4.27 16.26
C TYR A 175 -20.28 3.58 14.97
N LYS A 176 -19.59 3.85 13.86
CA LYS A 176 -19.88 3.24 12.56
C LYS A 176 -18.73 2.33 12.16
N LYS A 177 -19.04 1.09 11.75
CA LYS A 177 -18.06 0.19 11.14
C LYS A 177 -17.93 0.57 9.67
N ILE A 178 -16.77 1.03 9.25
CA ILE A 178 -16.52 1.56 7.92
C ILE A 178 -15.52 0.67 7.19
N MET A 179 -15.83 0.36 5.94
CA MET A 179 -14.91 -0.27 4.99
C MET A 179 -14.57 0.72 3.89
N VAL A 180 -13.29 0.96 3.66
CA VAL A 180 -12.80 1.72 2.53
C VAL A 180 -12.15 0.77 1.54
N GLN A 181 -12.59 0.81 0.30
CA GLN A 181 -12.00 0.13 -0.83
C GLN A 181 -11.33 1.14 -1.75
N ALA A 182 -10.17 0.80 -2.30
CA ALA A 182 -9.52 1.61 -3.31
C ALA A 182 -8.71 0.76 -4.29
N TRP A 183 -8.58 1.24 -5.53
CA TRP A 183 -7.76 0.60 -6.56
C TRP A 183 -7.29 1.61 -7.60
N ILE A 184 -6.28 1.23 -8.37
CA ILE A 184 -5.89 1.92 -9.61
C ILE A 184 -6.19 0.95 -10.75
N PRO A 185 -7.20 1.23 -11.60
CA PRO A 185 -7.59 0.32 -12.68
C PRO A 185 -6.40 -0.14 -13.52
N GLY A 186 -6.25 -1.45 -13.68
CA GLY A 186 -5.17 -2.07 -14.46
C GLY A 186 -3.80 -2.15 -13.78
N PHE A 187 -3.60 -1.50 -12.63
CA PHE A 187 -2.29 -1.46 -11.95
C PHE A 187 -2.28 -2.06 -10.55
N THR A 188 -3.43 -2.14 -9.86
CA THR A 188 -3.52 -2.73 -8.52
C THR A 188 -4.71 -3.67 -8.40
N ASP A 189 -4.70 -4.48 -7.35
CA ASP A 189 -5.91 -5.09 -6.81
C ASP A 189 -6.86 -4.06 -6.18
N THR A 190 -8.06 -4.51 -5.81
CA THR A 190 -8.96 -3.77 -4.94
C THR A 190 -8.53 -3.93 -3.49
N ALA A 191 -7.73 -2.97 -3.02
CA ALA A 191 -7.32 -2.89 -1.63
C ALA A 191 -8.53 -2.55 -0.76
N SER A 192 -8.60 -3.14 0.43
CA SER A 192 -9.66 -2.88 1.40
C SER A 192 -9.11 -2.74 2.82
N VAL A 193 -9.71 -1.85 3.60
CA VAL A 193 -9.44 -1.69 5.04
C VAL A 193 -10.74 -1.41 5.76
N THR A 194 -10.94 -2.07 6.91
CA THR A 194 -12.13 -1.91 7.75
C THR A 194 -11.72 -1.47 9.14
N SER A 195 -12.42 -0.48 9.68
CA SER A 195 -12.22 0.03 11.05
C SER A 195 -13.48 0.72 11.56
N PHE A 196 -13.47 1.19 12.79
CA PHE A 196 -14.58 1.91 13.40
C PHE A 196 -14.31 3.42 13.45
N VAL A 197 -15.37 4.22 13.30
CA VAL A 197 -15.34 5.67 13.48
C VAL A 197 -16.29 6.05 14.62
N ASN A 198 -15.72 6.59 15.69
CA ASN A 198 -16.49 6.98 16.87
C ASN A 198 -17.36 8.23 16.58
N PRO A 199 -18.47 8.40 17.31
CA PRO A 199 -19.31 9.61 17.23
C PRO A 199 -18.51 10.90 17.36
N ASP A 200 -18.81 11.90 16.54
CA ASP A 200 -18.15 13.22 16.48
C ASP A 200 -16.62 13.17 16.32
N THR A 201 -16.11 12.10 15.69
CA THR A 201 -14.69 11.95 15.39
C THR A 201 -14.44 11.72 13.89
N SER A 202 -13.15 11.70 13.55
CA SER A 202 -12.68 11.31 12.22
C SER A 202 -11.64 10.20 12.34
N ALA A 203 -11.68 9.23 11.43
CA ALA A 203 -10.62 8.24 11.30
C ALA A 203 -10.02 8.24 9.89
N LYS A 204 -8.73 7.91 9.81
CA LYS A 204 -7.99 7.76 8.55
C LYS A 204 -7.91 6.29 8.18
N PHE A 205 -8.22 6.00 6.93
CA PHE A 205 -8.21 4.68 6.32
C PHE A 205 -7.17 4.66 5.21
N SER A 206 -6.24 3.70 5.29
CA SER A 206 -5.15 3.56 4.31
C SER A 206 -5.17 2.15 3.71
N PRO A 207 -5.96 1.91 2.64
CA PRO A 207 -5.97 0.63 1.94
C PRO A 207 -4.57 0.25 1.47
N LYS A 208 -4.17 -1.00 1.68
CA LYS A 208 -2.86 -1.54 1.27
C LYS A 208 -2.95 -2.15 -0.12
N PHE A 209 -2.34 -1.49 -1.12
CA PHE A 209 -2.36 -1.96 -2.50
C PHE A 209 -1.35 -3.09 -2.74
N LYS A 210 -1.76 -4.06 -3.57
CA LYS A 210 -0.85 -4.98 -4.26
C LYS A 210 -0.81 -4.60 -5.73
N PHE A 211 0.38 -4.23 -6.21
CA PHE A 211 0.57 -3.85 -7.60
C PHE A 211 0.65 -5.08 -8.51
N ASP A 212 0.13 -4.94 -9.73
CA ASP A 212 0.31 -5.92 -10.78
C ASP A 212 1.66 -5.71 -11.46
N ASN A 213 2.65 -6.54 -11.08
CA ASN A 213 3.99 -6.49 -11.65
C ASN A 213 3.99 -6.75 -13.17
N LYS A 214 3.04 -7.51 -13.72
CA LYS A 214 2.96 -7.73 -15.18
C LYS A 214 2.47 -6.48 -15.89
N ALA A 215 1.53 -5.75 -15.30
CA ALA A 215 1.09 -4.46 -15.85
C ALA A 215 2.23 -3.43 -15.78
N LEU A 216 2.90 -3.31 -14.63
CA LEU A 216 4.02 -2.40 -14.44
C LEU A 216 5.20 -2.71 -15.37
N ALA A 217 5.53 -3.98 -15.59
CA ALA A 217 6.62 -4.39 -16.48
C ALA A 217 6.37 -4.05 -17.95
N LYS A 218 5.09 -3.97 -18.38
CA LYS A 218 4.72 -3.57 -19.75
C LYS A 218 4.84 -2.06 -19.98
N LEU A 219 4.87 -1.26 -18.92
CA LEU A 219 4.85 0.18 -19.01
C LEU A 219 6.21 0.72 -19.48
N THR A 220 6.27 1.33 -20.67
CA THR A 220 7.53 1.86 -21.23
C THR A 220 7.76 3.35 -20.95
N SER A 221 6.67 4.08 -20.70
CA SER A 221 6.60 5.53 -20.41
C SER A 221 5.54 5.79 -19.35
N SER A 222 5.63 6.91 -18.64
CA SER A 222 4.67 7.24 -17.59
C SER A 222 3.25 7.39 -18.15
N GLU A 223 2.27 6.92 -17.38
CA GLU A 223 0.85 6.90 -17.76
C GLU A 223 0.01 7.59 -16.68
N LYS A 224 -1.00 8.36 -17.09
CA LYS A 224 -1.98 8.96 -16.18
C LYS A 224 -3.08 7.94 -15.90
N ALA A 225 -3.39 7.76 -14.62
CA ALA A 225 -4.47 6.92 -14.12
C ALA A 225 -5.25 7.67 -13.02
N GLN A 226 -6.17 6.96 -12.37
CA GLN A 226 -6.94 7.47 -11.24
C GLN A 226 -6.90 6.44 -10.11
N TYR A 227 -6.75 6.90 -8.88
CA TYR A 227 -7.28 6.15 -7.74
C TYR A 227 -8.79 6.18 -7.83
N GLU A 228 -9.42 5.03 -7.72
CA GLU A 228 -10.86 4.87 -7.50
C GLU A 228 -11.07 4.51 -6.03
N ILE A 229 -12.01 5.18 -5.35
CA ILE A 229 -12.25 5.02 -3.92
C ILE A 229 -13.74 4.86 -3.66
N ARG A 230 -14.09 3.88 -2.82
CA ARG A 230 -15.44 3.72 -2.27
C ARG A 230 -15.37 3.49 -0.77
N ALA A 231 -16.24 4.14 -0.01
CA ALA A 231 -16.41 3.88 1.41
C ALA A 231 -17.84 3.45 1.74
N TYR A 232 -17.92 2.38 2.51
CA TYR A 232 -19.15 1.71 2.89
C TYR A 232 -19.30 1.72 4.41
N ALA A 233 -20.49 2.01 4.91
CA ALA A 233 -20.87 1.64 6.27
C ALA A 233 -21.35 0.19 6.25
N LEU A 234 -20.84 -0.61 7.18
CA LEU A 234 -21.19 -2.02 7.36
C LEU A 234 -22.17 -2.12 8.53
N GLU A 235 -23.46 -2.21 8.24
CA GLU A 235 -24.53 -2.27 9.24
C GLU A 235 -25.57 -3.32 8.85
N ASN A 236 -26.01 -4.15 9.81
CA ASN A 236 -27.06 -5.16 9.62
C ASN A 236 -26.87 -6.00 8.34
N ASP A 237 -25.66 -6.53 8.14
CA ASP A 237 -25.26 -7.32 6.95
C ASP A 237 -25.35 -6.59 5.60
N HIS A 238 -25.62 -5.28 5.60
CA HIS A 238 -25.67 -4.45 4.39
C HIS A 238 -24.40 -3.59 4.25
N GLN A 239 -24.00 -3.34 3.00
CA GLN A 239 -22.93 -2.40 2.64
C GLN A 239 -23.54 -1.12 2.10
N ILE A 240 -23.59 -0.08 2.92
CA ILE A 240 -24.19 1.20 2.56
C ILE A 240 -23.09 2.12 2.01
N LEU A 241 -23.07 2.33 0.70
CA LEU A 241 -22.14 3.25 0.05
C LEU A 241 -22.48 4.70 0.44
N PHE A 242 -21.57 5.39 1.12
CA PHE A 242 -21.75 6.80 1.50
C PHE A 242 -20.71 7.74 0.87
N PHE A 243 -19.61 7.19 0.34
CA PHE A 243 -18.59 7.97 -0.36
C PHE A 243 -18.09 7.23 -1.60
N ASN A 244 -18.05 7.94 -2.72
CA ASN A 244 -17.44 7.51 -3.96
C ASN A 244 -16.62 8.67 -4.52
N GLY A 245 -15.34 8.45 -4.79
CA GLY A 245 -14.45 9.51 -5.23
C GLY A 245 -13.28 8.97 -6.03
N SER A 246 -12.61 9.87 -6.74
CA SER A 246 -11.40 9.55 -7.48
C SER A 246 -10.34 10.63 -7.30
N SER A 247 -9.08 10.29 -7.56
CA SER A 247 -7.97 11.25 -7.55
C SER A 247 -6.92 10.88 -8.60
N PRO A 248 -6.36 11.86 -9.33
CA PRO A 248 -5.39 11.58 -10.38
C PRO A 248 -4.08 11.02 -9.82
N VAL A 249 -3.46 10.14 -10.59
CA VAL A 249 -2.14 9.57 -10.30
C VAL A 249 -1.37 9.34 -11.58
N THR A 250 -0.05 9.51 -11.55
CA THR A 250 0.85 9.14 -12.64
C THR A 250 1.62 7.90 -12.23
N ILE A 251 1.50 6.83 -13.02
CA ILE A 251 2.28 5.61 -12.86
C ILE A 251 3.53 5.72 -13.73
N HIS A 252 4.70 5.55 -13.13
CA HIS A 252 5.99 5.57 -13.83
C HIS A 252 6.50 4.13 -14.02
N PRO A 253 7.22 3.85 -15.14
CA PRO A 253 7.82 2.54 -15.41
C PRO A 253 8.70 2.00 -14.28
N MET A 254 8.86 0.68 -14.24
CA MET A 254 9.71 -0.01 -13.25
C MET A 254 11.20 0.38 -13.31
N GLN A 255 11.62 1.02 -14.40
CA GLN A 255 12.99 1.48 -14.59
C GLN A 255 13.24 2.89 -14.07
N VAL A 256 12.21 3.68 -13.77
CA VAL A 256 12.40 5.10 -13.40
C VAL A 256 12.80 5.22 -11.94
N PHE A 257 13.99 5.77 -11.69
CA PHE A 257 14.45 6.15 -10.36
C PHE A 257 13.69 7.40 -9.89
N GLY A 258 12.71 7.19 -9.01
CA GLY A 258 11.83 8.24 -8.52
C GLY A 258 12.23 8.84 -7.17
N THR A 259 11.44 9.82 -6.73
CA THR A 259 11.45 10.29 -5.35
C THR A 259 10.63 9.33 -4.48
N GLU A 260 11.33 8.43 -3.80
CA GLU A 260 10.75 7.70 -2.67
C GLU A 260 10.71 8.64 -1.46
N ILE A 261 9.51 8.86 -0.93
CA ILE A 261 9.28 9.79 0.18
C ILE A 261 9.14 8.98 1.46
N GLU A 262 9.97 9.34 2.42
CA GLU A 262 9.91 9.11 3.86
C GLU A 262 9.59 7.69 4.37
N GLY A 263 10.58 7.11 5.05
CA GLY A 263 10.50 5.79 5.70
C GLY A 263 11.84 5.07 5.63
N VAL A 264 12.47 5.12 4.45
CA VAL A 264 13.84 4.65 4.22
C VAL A 264 14.79 5.82 4.43
N LYS A 265 15.63 5.72 5.48
CA LYS A 265 16.53 6.81 5.91
C LYS A 265 17.58 7.18 4.86
N ASN A 266 17.87 6.27 3.93
CA ASN A 266 18.91 6.46 2.94
C ASN A 266 18.41 6.22 1.52
N ILE A 267 18.45 7.26 0.70
CA ILE A 267 17.98 7.23 -0.70
C ILE A 267 18.78 6.25 -1.56
N ASN A 268 20.07 6.05 -1.30
CA ASN A 268 20.91 5.15 -2.11
C ASN A 268 20.53 3.67 -1.93
N TRP A 269 19.82 3.33 -0.85
CA TRP A 269 19.31 1.97 -0.65
C TRP A 269 18.30 1.58 -1.73
N TRP A 270 17.65 2.55 -2.35
CA TRP A 270 16.71 2.30 -3.43
C TRP A 270 17.36 1.71 -4.68
N TYR A 271 18.65 1.91 -4.93
CA TYR A 271 19.34 1.23 -6.04
C TYR A 271 19.31 -0.29 -5.92
N SER A 272 19.14 -0.82 -4.71
CA SER A 272 19.08 -2.26 -4.47
C SER A 272 17.87 -2.96 -5.11
N VAL A 273 16.82 -2.23 -5.51
CA VAL A 273 15.65 -2.84 -6.19
C VAL A 273 15.99 -3.28 -7.63
N TRP A 274 17.01 -2.67 -8.23
CA TRP A 274 17.56 -3.08 -9.54
C TRP A 274 18.55 -4.25 -9.44
N VAL A 275 18.99 -4.60 -8.22
CA VAL A 275 19.80 -5.80 -8.00
C VAL A 275 18.86 -7.01 -7.95
N THR A 276 18.85 -7.81 -9.01
CA THR A 276 17.87 -8.87 -9.29
C THR A 276 18.56 -10.23 -9.45
N PRO A 277 19.07 -10.83 -8.35
CA PRO A 277 19.89 -12.05 -8.40
C PRO A 277 19.15 -13.30 -8.92
N ASN A 278 17.81 -13.30 -8.84
CA ASN A 278 16.98 -14.44 -9.21
C ASN A 278 16.52 -14.41 -10.68
N ALA A 279 16.96 -13.44 -11.49
CA ALA A 279 16.56 -13.37 -12.89
C ALA A 279 17.11 -14.57 -13.68
N ASP A 280 16.27 -15.19 -14.53
CA ASP A 280 16.62 -16.41 -15.29
C ASP A 280 17.94 -16.28 -16.06
N SER A 281 18.20 -15.09 -16.63
CA SER A 281 19.42 -14.79 -17.38
C SER A 281 20.73 -14.94 -16.58
N ILE A 282 20.68 -14.86 -15.26
CA ILE A 282 21.85 -14.98 -14.38
C ILE A 282 22.30 -16.43 -14.26
N SER A 283 21.38 -17.39 -14.21
CA SER A 283 21.71 -18.83 -14.04
C SER A 283 22.68 -19.34 -15.12
N HIS A 284 22.47 -18.94 -16.37
CA HIS A 284 23.36 -19.26 -17.49
C HIS A 284 24.75 -18.63 -17.35
N ILE A 285 24.81 -17.40 -16.82
CA ILE A 285 26.08 -16.71 -16.56
C ILE A 285 26.87 -17.44 -15.45
N LEU A 286 26.20 -17.91 -14.40
CA LEU A 286 26.87 -18.69 -13.34
C LEU A 286 27.55 -19.95 -13.91
N THR A 287 26.90 -20.61 -14.86
CA THR A 287 27.45 -21.78 -15.56
C THR A 287 28.65 -21.42 -16.45
N GLU A 288 28.63 -20.25 -17.09
CA GLU A 288 29.80 -19.77 -17.85
C GLU A 288 30.97 -19.41 -16.94
N ILE A 289 30.68 -18.81 -15.78
CA ILE A 289 31.70 -18.48 -14.78
C ILE A 289 32.35 -19.75 -14.26
N SER A 290 31.57 -20.74 -13.83
CA SER A 290 32.09 -22.00 -13.28
C SER A 290 33.06 -22.70 -14.25
N ARG A 291 32.76 -22.70 -15.55
CA ARG A 291 33.64 -23.27 -16.59
C ARG A 291 35.00 -22.59 -16.74
N THR A 292 35.15 -21.36 -16.24
CA THR A 292 36.44 -20.63 -16.27
C THR A 292 37.22 -20.76 -14.96
N LEU A 293 36.63 -21.38 -13.94
CA LEU A 293 37.24 -21.55 -12.62
C LEU A 293 37.99 -22.89 -12.50
N PRO A 294 38.97 -22.98 -11.58
CA PRO A 294 39.63 -24.25 -11.27
C PRO A 294 38.63 -25.34 -10.89
N ASP A 295 38.88 -26.54 -11.40
CA ASP A 295 38.04 -27.72 -11.20
C ASP A 295 36.58 -27.54 -11.63
N THR A 296 36.27 -26.49 -12.41
CA THR A 296 34.92 -26.10 -12.82
C THR A 296 33.94 -25.83 -11.67
N THR A 297 34.48 -25.55 -10.48
CA THR A 297 33.68 -25.34 -9.26
C THR A 297 33.61 -23.86 -8.90
N LEU A 298 32.44 -23.42 -8.43
CA LEU A 298 32.26 -22.07 -7.89
C LEU A 298 32.47 -22.12 -6.37
N LYS A 299 33.63 -21.64 -5.90
CA LYS A 299 33.97 -21.55 -4.46
C LYS A 299 33.88 -20.10 -3.98
N VAL A 300 32.79 -19.74 -3.31
CA VAL A 300 32.61 -18.44 -2.65
C VAL A 300 32.94 -18.57 -1.17
N TYR A 301 33.77 -17.65 -0.66
CA TYR A 301 34.30 -17.68 0.72
C TYR A 301 34.99 -19.00 1.11
N GLN A 302 35.60 -19.65 0.13
CA GLN A 302 36.33 -20.89 0.27
C GLN A 302 37.61 -20.79 -0.55
N LYS A 303 38.65 -21.50 -0.11
CA LYS A 303 39.97 -21.42 -0.74
C LYS A 303 40.10 -22.42 -1.89
N TYR A 304 40.59 -21.97 -3.05
CA TYR A 304 41.15 -22.90 -4.04
C TYR A 304 42.55 -23.34 -3.62
N THR A 305 42.94 -24.56 -3.99
CA THR A 305 44.26 -25.12 -3.65
C THR A 305 45.41 -24.24 -4.15
N ALA A 306 45.25 -23.60 -5.31
CA ALA A 306 46.26 -22.75 -5.93
C ALA A 306 46.35 -21.34 -5.32
N ASP A 307 45.43 -20.94 -4.45
CA ASP A 307 45.37 -19.60 -3.88
C ASP A 307 45.86 -19.57 -2.43
N THR A 308 46.49 -18.47 -2.03
CA THR A 308 47.12 -18.31 -0.72
C THR A 308 46.13 -17.92 0.37
N SER A 309 44.99 -17.31 0.01
CA SER A 309 43.94 -16.88 0.94
C SER A 309 42.52 -17.00 0.37
N ILE A 310 41.51 -16.92 1.25
CA ILE A 310 40.10 -16.85 0.83
C ILE A 310 39.85 -15.58 0.02
N ALA A 311 40.39 -14.43 0.44
CA ALA A 311 40.29 -13.18 -0.30
C ALA A 311 40.85 -13.29 -1.73
N GLN A 312 42.00 -13.97 -1.94
CA GLN A 312 42.53 -14.24 -3.27
C GLN A 312 41.60 -15.12 -4.10
N SER A 313 41.01 -16.15 -3.48
CA SER A 313 40.02 -17.03 -4.13
C SER A 313 38.74 -16.27 -4.52
N SER A 314 38.27 -15.37 -3.66
CA SER A 314 37.15 -14.45 -3.95
C SER A 314 37.47 -13.58 -5.18
N ARG A 315 38.65 -12.92 -5.21
CA ARG A 315 39.10 -12.13 -6.37
C ARG A 315 39.18 -12.95 -7.65
N ARG A 316 39.60 -14.22 -7.58
CA ARG A 316 39.61 -15.13 -8.73
C ARG A 316 38.20 -15.33 -9.30
N VAL A 317 37.22 -15.58 -8.44
CA VAL A 317 35.81 -15.74 -8.87
C VAL A 317 35.26 -14.47 -9.50
N VAL A 318 35.52 -13.31 -8.88
CA VAL A 318 35.09 -12.02 -9.45
C VAL A 318 35.82 -11.71 -10.77
N SER A 319 37.08 -12.11 -10.91
CA SER A 319 37.85 -11.96 -12.15
C SER A 319 37.29 -12.82 -13.29
N ALA A 320 36.81 -14.03 -12.97
CA ALA A 320 36.10 -14.88 -13.91
C ALA A 320 34.78 -14.22 -14.37
N LEU A 321 33.98 -13.68 -13.44
CA LEU A 321 32.79 -12.89 -13.75
C LEU A 321 33.10 -11.73 -14.71
N PHE A 322 34.10 -10.90 -14.38
CA PHE A 322 34.52 -9.79 -15.22
C PHE A 322 34.86 -10.26 -16.64
N SER A 323 35.63 -11.34 -16.76
CA SER A 323 36.04 -11.91 -18.05
C SER A 323 34.86 -12.43 -18.86
N VAL A 324 33.88 -13.07 -18.22
CA VAL A 324 32.65 -13.55 -18.88
C VAL A 324 31.81 -12.39 -19.40
N LEU A 325 31.61 -11.34 -18.60
CA LEU A 325 30.85 -10.16 -19.02
C LEU A 325 31.57 -9.34 -20.09
N GLN A 326 32.90 -9.21 -20.01
CA GLN A 326 33.71 -8.56 -21.05
C GLN A 326 33.60 -9.30 -22.39
N LYS A 327 33.63 -10.64 -22.40
CA LYS A 327 33.42 -11.46 -23.61
C LYS A 327 32.04 -11.26 -24.25
N ARG A 328 31.04 -10.85 -23.46
CA ARG A 328 29.69 -10.52 -23.95
C ARG A 328 29.63 -9.15 -24.65
N LYS A 329 30.73 -8.39 -24.66
CA LYS A 329 30.90 -7.10 -25.37
C LYS A 329 29.88 -6.04 -24.92
N ILE A 330 29.63 -5.97 -23.62
CA ILE A 330 28.77 -4.95 -23.02
C ILE A 330 29.49 -3.60 -23.12
N LYS A 331 28.88 -2.63 -23.80
CA LYS A 331 29.42 -1.27 -23.97
C LYS A 331 29.10 -0.41 -22.76
N TYR A 332 30.04 0.44 -22.36
CA TYR A 332 29.77 1.48 -21.39
C TYR A 332 29.21 2.71 -22.11
N VAL A 333 28.11 3.25 -21.60
CA VAL A 333 27.56 4.53 -22.04
C VAL A 333 27.82 5.53 -20.93
N GLN A 334 28.59 6.57 -21.21
CA GLN A 334 28.86 7.61 -20.23
C GLN A 334 27.58 8.40 -19.96
N ASN A 335 27.27 8.61 -18.68
CA ASN A 335 26.18 9.46 -18.23
C ASN A 335 26.63 10.20 -16.96
N GLU A 336 26.48 11.52 -16.95
CA GLU A 336 26.86 12.38 -15.82
C GLU A 336 25.75 12.47 -14.76
N SER A 337 24.57 11.88 -15.00
CA SER A 337 23.37 12.11 -14.21
C SER A 337 23.06 11.03 -13.15
N LEU A 338 24.07 10.31 -12.62
CA LEU A 338 23.85 9.26 -11.62
C LEU A 338 22.99 9.77 -10.45
N GLY A 339 21.84 9.15 -10.22
CA GLY A 339 20.95 9.47 -9.10
C GLY A 339 20.08 10.69 -9.27
N SER A 340 19.97 11.21 -10.49
CA SER A 340 18.93 12.18 -10.82
C SER A 340 17.55 11.52 -10.77
N VAL A 341 16.62 12.17 -10.06
CA VAL A 341 15.20 11.79 -10.09
C VAL A 341 14.73 11.81 -11.54
N GLY A 342 14.03 10.76 -11.96
CA GLY A 342 13.58 10.55 -13.33
C GLY A 342 14.56 9.75 -14.20
N GLN A 343 15.77 9.44 -13.72
CA GLN A 343 16.72 8.61 -14.46
C GLN A 343 16.12 7.22 -14.71
N LYS A 344 16.08 6.81 -15.97
CA LYS A 344 15.71 5.45 -16.34
C LYS A 344 16.92 4.54 -16.18
N ILE A 345 16.83 3.56 -15.29
CA ILE A 345 17.87 2.57 -14.99
C ILE A 345 17.42 1.21 -15.53
N GLN A 346 18.22 0.66 -16.43
CA GLN A 346 18.01 -0.68 -16.97
C GLN A 346 18.25 -1.75 -15.91
N TYR A 347 17.40 -2.78 -15.92
CA TYR A 347 17.64 -3.98 -15.13
C TYR A 347 18.79 -4.81 -15.72
N PRO A 348 19.46 -5.64 -14.91
CA PRO A 348 20.51 -6.55 -15.35
C PRO A 348 20.17 -7.34 -16.63
N VAL A 349 18.96 -7.89 -16.74
CA VAL A 349 18.49 -8.62 -17.93
C VAL A 349 18.44 -7.72 -19.19
N GLU A 350 18.06 -6.45 -19.04
CA GLU A 350 18.02 -5.48 -20.13
C GLU A 350 19.44 -5.08 -20.55
N THR A 351 20.34 -4.84 -19.59
CA THR A 351 21.76 -4.56 -19.82
C THR A 351 22.43 -5.69 -20.59
N LEU A 352 22.17 -6.95 -20.20
CA LEU A 352 22.66 -8.14 -20.88
C LEU A 352 22.11 -8.26 -22.31
N ARG A 353 20.81 -8.03 -22.50
CA ARG A 353 20.15 -8.12 -23.81
C ARG A 353 20.62 -7.05 -24.78
N LYS A 354 20.70 -5.80 -24.34
CA LYS A 354 21.10 -4.66 -25.17
C LYS A 354 22.62 -4.52 -25.30
N LYS A 355 23.39 -5.21 -24.46
CA LYS A 355 24.86 -5.16 -24.41
C LYS A 355 25.37 -3.73 -24.26
N GLN A 356 24.69 -2.94 -23.44
CA GLN A 356 25.14 -1.61 -23.07
C GLN A 356 24.57 -1.21 -21.71
N GLY A 357 25.32 -0.43 -20.95
CA GLY A 357 24.82 0.18 -19.73
C GLY A 357 25.68 1.32 -19.21
N ILE A 358 25.11 2.11 -18.31
CA ILE A 358 25.81 3.16 -17.55
C ILE A 358 26.44 2.58 -16.27
N CYS A 359 27.06 3.42 -15.44
CA CYS A 359 27.82 2.96 -14.26
C CYS A 359 26.95 2.20 -13.26
N ILE A 360 25.75 2.70 -12.96
CA ILE A 360 24.85 2.02 -12.03
C ILE A 360 24.24 0.74 -12.60
N GLU A 361 23.94 0.71 -13.90
CA GLU A 361 23.37 -0.48 -14.56
C GLU A 361 24.38 -1.63 -14.66
N THR A 362 25.66 -1.31 -14.88
CA THR A 362 26.74 -2.30 -14.84
C THR A 362 27.04 -2.72 -13.41
N SER A 363 26.98 -1.81 -12.44
CA SER A 363 27.13 -2.11 -11.01
C SER A 363 26.02 -3.02 -10.48
N THR A 364 24.75 -2.76 -10.80
CA THR A 364 23.63 -3.61 -10.40
C THR A 364 23.67 -4.96 -11.11
N LEU A 365 24.14 -5.04 -12.36
CA LEU A 365 24.38 -6.32 -13.04
C LEU A 365 25.43 -7.17 -12.30
N PHE A 366 26.60 -6.59 -11.99
CA PHE A 366 27.62 -7.32 -11.22
C PHE A 366 27.10 -7.72 -9.84
N ALA A 367 26.48 -6.79 -9.11
CA ALA A 367 25.93 -7.05 -7.78
C ALA A 367 24.90 -8.19 -7.80
N SER A 368 24.05 -8.25 -8.82
CA SER A 368 23.05 -9.32 -8.96
C SER A 368 23.70 -10.68 -9.14
N ILE A 369 24.76 -10.75 -9.96
CA ILE A 369 25.47 -12.00 -10.19
C ILE A 369 26.30 -12.39 -8.96
N LEU A 370 26.90 -11.43 -8.25
CA LEU A 370 27.60 -11.66 -6.99
C LEU A 370 26.66 -12.21 -5.92
N GLU A 371 25.49 -11.58 -5.70
CA GLU A 371 24.45 -12.09 -4.78
C GLU A 371 24.00 -13.50 -5.18
N ALA A 372 23.78 -13.76 -6.48
CA ALA A 372 23.37 -15.09 -6.98
C ALA A 372 24.45 -16.17 -6.77
N MET A 373 25.73 -15.80 -6.79
CA MET A 373 26.84 -16.71 -6.45
C MET A 373 26.98 -16.95 -4.94
N GLY A 374 26.35 -16.12 -4.09
CA GLY A 374 26.43 -16.17 -2.64
C GLY A 374 27.46 -15.23 -2.02
N PHE A 375 27.98 -14.24 -2.76
CA PHE A 375 28.78 -13.17 -2.18
C PHE A 375 27.89 -12.21 -1.40
N GLN A 376 28.44 -11.67 -0.31
CA GLN A 376 27.89 -10.47 0.33
C GLN A 376 28.38 -9.28 -0.48
N ALA A 377 27.55 -8.82 -1.42
CA ALA A 377 27.88 -7.73 -2.34
C ALA A 377 27.48 -6.37 -1.76
N VAL A 378 28.24 -5.33 -2.15
CA VAL A 378 27.95 -3.95 -1.81
C VAL A 378 27.94 -3.08 -3.07
N LEU A 379 27.03 -2.11 -3.15
CA LEU A 379 27.12 -1.05 -4.15
C LEU A 379 27.92 0.11 -3.55
N VAL A 380 28.88 0.64 -4.29
CA VAL A 380 29.62 1.84 -3.88
C VAL A 380 29.15 3.01 -4.74
N ILE A 381 28.52 3.98 -4.09
CA ILE A 381 27.96 5.18 -4.73
C ILE A 381 28.83 6.36 -4.34
N ILE A 382 29.42 7.04 -5.32
CA ILE A 382 30.26 8.22 -5.14
C ILE A 382 29.75 9.35 -6.05
N PRO A 383 30.16 10.60 -5.86
CA PRO A 383 29.76 11.69 -6.73
C PRO A 383 30.02 11.37 -8.22
N GLY A 384 28.95 11.26 -9.00
CA GLY A 384 29.01 11.03 -10.45
C GLY A 384 29.36 9.60 -10.90
N HIS A 385 29.62 8.66 -9.99
CA HIS A 385 30.04 7.31 -10.38
C HIS A 385 29.58 6.22 -9.41
N SER A 386 29.50 5.00 -9.90
CA SER A 386 29.22 3.82 -9.07
C SER A 386 29.98 2.61 -9.56
N PHE A 387 30.36 1.77 -8.60
CA PHE A 387 31.01 0.49 -8.83
C PHE A 387 30.55 -0.50 -7.75
N VAL A 388 31.07 -1.72 -7.79
CA VAL A 388 30.64 -2.81 -6.90
C VAL A 388 31.79 -3.28 -6.03
N GLY A 389 31.46 -3.76 -4.84
CA GLY A 389 32.37 -4.48 -3.98
C GLY A 389 31.75 -5.74 -3.41
N TRP A 390 32.56 -6.46 -2.66
CA TRP A 390 32.14 -7.61 -1.87
C TRP A 390 32.95 -7.67 -0.59
N HIS A 391 32.39 -8.29 0.45
CA HIS A 391 33.18 -8.62 1.64
C HIS A 391 34.27 -9.60 1.22
N SER A 392 35.54 -9.35 1.54
CA SER A 392 36.69 -10.17 1.14
C SER A 392 36.58 -11.63 1.61
N GLU A 393 36.01 -11.80 2.81
CA GLU A 393 35.64 -13.07 3.43
C GLU A 393 34.22 -12.96 4.00
N LYS A 394 33.59 -14.09 4.30
CA LYS A 394 32.23 -14.11 4.84
C LYS A 394 32.16 -13.30 6.14
N ASP A 395 31.19 -12.38 6.21
CA ASP A 395 30.92 -11.47 7.33
C ASP A 395 32.09 -10.54 7.73
N SER A 396 33.15 -10.47 6.91
CA SER A 396 34.30 -9.59 7.14
C SER A 396 33.96 -8.13 6.92
N LYS A 397 34.54 -7.19 7.67
CA LYS A 397 34.39 -5.74 7.39
C LYS A 397 35.35 -5.21 6.34
N VAL A 398 36.23 -6.07 5.81
CA VAL A 398 37.19 -5.72 4.77
C VAL A 398 36.56 -6.01 3.42
N TYR A 399 36.48 -5.00 2.58
CA TYR A 399 35.92 -5.10 1.24
C TYR A 399 37.02 -5.21 0.18
N ASP A 400 36.70 -5.89 -0.91
CA ASP A 400 37.35 -5.71 -2.20
C ASP A 400 36.37 -5.08 -3.18
N PHE A 401 36.89 -4.51 -4.26
CA PHE A 401 36.12 -3.73 -5.22
C PHE A 401 36.51 -4.07 -6.66
N ILE A 402 35.60 -3.81 -7.60
CA ILE A 402 35.87 -3.91 -9.03
C ILE A 402 35.17 -2.82 -9.82
N GLU A 403 35.91 -2.17 -10.73
CA GLU A 403 35.41 -1.13 -11.62
C GLU A 403 34.63 -1.79 -12.76
N THR A 404 33.30 -1.72 -12.69
CA THR A 404 32.40 -2.46 -13.57
C THR A 404 32.35 -1.88 -14.98
N THR A 405 32.64 -0.60 -15.16
CA THR A 405 32.59 0.05 -16.48
C THR A 405 33.74 -0.39 -17.41
N MET A 406 34.83 -0.90 -16.83
CA MET A 406 35.99 -1.40 -17.57
C MET A 406 35.72 -2.68 -18.36
N ILE A 407 34.59 -3.36 -18.17
CA ILE A 407 34.17 -4.50 -19.02
C ILE A 407 34.01 -4.10 -20.50
N SER A 408 33.81 -2.82 -20.77
CA SER A 408 33.68 -2.29 -22.14
C SER A 408 35.03 -2.15 -22.85
N ASN A 409 36.13 -2.08 -22.09
CA ASN A 409 37.48 -2.00 -22.62
C ASN A 409 38.04 -3.41 -22.81
N SER A 410 38.09 -3.88 -24.06
CA SER A 410 38.63 -5.21 -24.41
C SER A 410 40.10 -5.45 -24.03
N LYS A 411 40.86 -4.40 -23.70
CA LYS A 411 42.26 -4.51 -23.27
C LYS A 411 42.43 -4.51 -21.75
N ALA A 412 41.40 -4.12 -21.00
CA ALA A 412 41.45 -4.09 -19.55
C ALA A 412 41.40 -5.51 -18.98
N THR A 413 42.26 -5.81 -18.01
CA THR A 413 42.18 -7.04 -17.23
C THR A 413 41.28 -6.85 -16.01
N ALA A 414 40.84 -7.96 -15.41
CA ALA A 414 40.14 -7.89 -14.13
C ALA A 414 41.02 -7.28 -13.02
N ALA A 415 42.34 -7.50 -13.06
CA ALA A 415 43.28 -6.90 -12.12
C ALA A 415 43.33 -5.37 -12.27
N ASP A 416 43.31 -4.85 -13.51
CA ASP A 416 43.23 -3.41 -13.77
C ASP A 416 41.94 -2.82 -13.21
N ALA A 417 40.81 -3.51 -13.40
CA ALA A 417 39.51 -3.09 -12.88
C ALA A 417 39.45 -3.10 -11.34
N ILE A 418 40.03 -4.11 -10.69
CA ILE A 418 40.14 -4.18 -9.23
C ILE A 418 41.02 -3.05 -8.70
N ASN A 419 42.21 -2.87 -9.28
CA ASN A 419 43.14 -1.81 -8.88
C ASN A 419 42.54 -0.41 -9.08
N SER A 420 41.80 -0.20 -10.18
CA SER A 420 41.10 1.06 -10.44
C SER A 420 40.07 1.36 -9.36
N ALA A 421 39.22 0.39 -9.01
CA ALA A 421 38.20 0.58 -7.98
C ALA A 421 38.79 0.80 -6.58
N ILE A 422 39.85 0.06 -6.22
CA ILE A 422 40.57 0.27 -4.95
C ILE A 422 41.16 1.68 -4.89
N LYS A 423 41.79 2.14 -5.98
CA LYS A 423 42.34 3.50 -6.07
C LYS A 423 41.25 4.56 -5.87
N THR A 424 40.12 4.40 -6.57
CA THR A 424 38.97 5.31 -6.45
C THR A 424 38.41 5.31 -5.02
N TYR A 425 38.22 4.13 -4.44
CA TYR A 425 37.75 4.00 -3.06
C TYR A 425 38.68 4.71 -2.06
N ASN A 426 40.00 4.50 -2.17
CA ASN A 426 40.97 5.13 -1.28
C ASN A 426 40.97 6.66 -1.43
N ALA A 427 40.85 7.18 -2.65
CA ALA A 427 40.75 8.62 -2.86
C ALA A 427 39.51 9.22 -2.17
N GLU A 428 38.38 8.51 -2.16
CA GLU A 428 37.16 8.91 -1.48
C GLU A 428 37.28 8.85 0.06
N VAL A 429 38.03 7.87 0.57
CA VAL A 429 38.39 7.78 2.00
C VAL A 429 39.29 8.94 2.41
N GLU A 430 40.35 9.22 1.64
CA GLU A 430 41.28 10.34 1.87
C GLU A 430 40.55 11.69 1.85
N ALA A 431 39.61 11.85 0.91
CA ALA A 431 38.74 13.03 0.81
C ALA A 431 37.66 13.12 1.91
N LYS A 432 37.54 12.10 2.78
CA LYS A 432 36.53 12.00 3.85
C LYS A 432 35.09 12.02 3.32
N ASN A 433 34.87 11.63 2.07
CA ASN A 433 33.56 11.68 1.43
C ASN A 433 32.57 10.69 2.03
N PHE A 434 33.04 9.52 2.48
CA PHE A 434 32.19 8.57 3.23
C PHE A 434 31.73 9.12 4.57
N SER A 435 32.62 9.75 5.35
CA SER A 435 32.27 10.32 6.65
C SER A 435 31.38 11.57 6.55
N THR A 436 31.43 12.29 5.42
CA THR A 436 30.58 13.45 5.16
C THR A 436 29.24 13.08 4.52
N GLY A 437 29.04 11.80 4.17
CA GLY A 437 27.83 11.31 3.50
C GLY A 437 27.75 11.64 2.01
N LYS A 438 28.82 12.17 1.40
CA LYS A 438 28.90 12.37 -0.06
C LYS A 438 29.05 11.06 -0.84
N SER A 439 29.70 10.09 -0.21
CA SER A 439 29.92 8.75 -0.75
C SER A 439 29.34 7.71 0.21
N GLU A 440 28.92 6.57 -0.32
CA GLU A 440 28.26 5.54 0.45
C GLU A 440 28.61 4.13 -0.04
N ILE A 441 28.77 3.22 0.93
CA ILE A 441 28.75 1.78 0.69
C ILE A 441 27.37 1.26 1.11
N VAL A 442 26.58 0.82 0.13
CA VAL A 442 25.28 0.19 0.33
C VAL A 442 25.48 -1.32 0.43
N ASP A 443 25.52 -1.83 1.67
CA ASP A 443 25.57 -3.26 1.95
C ASP A 443 24.22 -3.91 1.65
N LEU A 444 24.18 -4.76 0.63
CA LEU A 444 22.94 -5.34 0.16
C LEU A 444 22.32 -6.30 1.17
N ALA A 445 23.11 -7.05 1.94
CA ALA A 445 22.59 -7.92 2.99
C ALA A 445 21.89 -7.11 4.09
N THR A 446 22.48 -5.96 4.45
CA THR A 446 21.84 -5.01 5.38
C THR A 446 20.54 -4.46 4.82
N VAL A 447 20.51 -4.08 3.54
CA VAL A 447 19.31 -3.58 2.87
C VAL A 447 18.20 -4.64 2.77
N ARG A 448 18.55 -5.90 2.47
CA ARG A 448 17.59 -7.02 2.47
C ARG A 448 17.00 -7.26 3.86
N LYS A 449 17.83 -7.22 4.90
CA LYS A 449 17.38 -7.37 6.30
C LYS A 449 16.43 -6.25 6.74
N TYR A 450 16.64 -5.04 6.22
CA TYR A 450 15.72 -3.92 6.44
C TYR A 450 14.36 -4.17 5.75
N GLY A 451 14.36 -4.87 4.62
CA GLY A 451 13.15 -5.32 3.92
C GLY A 451 13.02 -4.83 2.48
N ILE A 452 14.02 -4.10 1.95
CA ILE A 452 14.00 -3.71 0.54
C ILE A 452 14.46 -4.90 -0.31
N LEU A 453 13.54 -5.46 -1.08
CA LEU A 453 13.75 -6.68 -1.84
C LEU A 453 14.00 -6.38 -3.33
N PRO A 454 14.66 -7.30 -4.06
CA PRO A 454 14.74 -7.23 -5.52
C PRO A 454 13.36 -7.06 -6.16
N ASN A 455 13.27 -6.32 -7.26
CA ASN A 455 12.06 -6.34 -8.06
C ASN A 455 11.92 -7.66 -8.82
N ASP A 456 10.67 -8.11 -8.91
CA ASP A 456 10.29 -9.24 -9.76
C ASP A 456 10.08 -8.74 -11.19
N VAL A 457 11.17 -8.74 -11.97
CA VAL A 457 11.19 -8.30 -13.36
C VAL A 457 11.15 -9.54 -14.27
N PRO A 458 10.13 -9.66 -15.14
CA PRO A 458 9.97 -10.81 -16.04
C PRO A 458 11.11 -10.99 -17.05
#